data_AF-A0AAU3NSN7-F1
#
_entry.id   AF-A0AAU3NSN7-F1
#
_cell.length_a   1.000
_cell.length_b   1.000
_cell.length_c   1.000
_cell.angle_alpha   90.00
_cell.angle_beta   90.00
_cell.angle_gamma   90.00
#
_symmetry.space_group_name_H-M   'P 1'
#
loop_
_entity.id
_entity.type
_entity.pdbx_description
1 polymer ?
#
loop_
_entity_poly.entity_id
_entity_poly.type
_entity_poly.pdbx_seq_one_letter_code
_entity_poly.pdbx_strand_id
1 'polypeptide(L)'
;MSSAGHSSEEYEKITYGYTLEAARVVAASNPHLTFVYVSGEGTDSTERGRVFWARVKGRTENALMAMDMRAYAFRPGWIQPVHGETSGTRWYRLFYRLTSWLYPLLRRVAPRYVTSTEHLGRAMIAVARLDGSGPRILRTDQITRFGA
;
A
#
# COMPACT_ATOMS: atom_id res chain seq x y z
N MET A 1 19.32 1.86 6.98
CA MET A 1 18.69 0.66 7.56
C MET A 1 17.46 0.31 6.72
N SER A 2 17.45 -0.89 6.16
CA SER A 2 16.38 -1.43 5.31
C SER A 2 15.22 -1.96 6.16
N SER A 3 14.02 -1.96 5.61
CA SER A 3 12.81 -2.53 6.21
C SER A 3 13.03 -4.04 6.46
N ALA A 4 12.98 -4.45 7.72
CA ALA A 4 12.81 -5.85 8.13
C ALA A 4 13.79 -6.89 7.53
N GLY A 5 15.10 -6.62 7.54
CA GLY A 5 16.13 -7.68 7.38
C GLY A 5 16.55 -8.05 5.96
N HIS A 6 16.04 -7.38 4.93
CA HIS A 6 16.49 -7.55 3.53
C HIS A 6 17.61 -6.55 3.16
N SER A 7 18.48 -6.90 2.23
CA SER A 7 19.43 -5.91 1.68
C SER A 7 18.67 -4.81 0.92
N SER A 8 19.26 -3.63 0.77
CA SER A 8 18.62 -2.53 0.01
C SER A 8 18.33 -2.95 -1.44
N GLU A 9 19.23 -3.74 -2.04
CA GLU A 9 19.10 -4.28 -3.38
C GLU A 9 17.95 -5.29 -3.49
N GLU A 10 17.83 -6.19 -2.51
CA GLU A 10 16.74 -7.17 -2.49
C GLU A 10 15.38 -6.48 -2.29
N TYR A 11 15.32 -5.49 -1.39
CA TYR A 11 14.12 -4.67 -1.20
C TYR A 11 13.70 -3.97 -2.50
N GLU A 12 14.67 -3.39 -3.22
CA GLU A 12 14.43 -2.72 -4.51
C GLU A 12 14.01 -3.71 -5.60
N LYS A 13 14.68 -4.86 -5.70
CA LYS A 13 14.33 -5.92 -6.65
C LYS A 13 12.89 -6.40 -6.47
N ILE A 14 12.47 -6.62 -5.22
CA ILE A 14 11.11 -7.06 -4.91
C ILE A 14 10.10 -5.92 -5.14
N THR A 15 10.34 -4.76 -4.51
CA THR A 15 9.35 -3.68 -4.48
C THR A 15 9.19 -3.01 -5.84
N TYR A 16 10.29 -2.75 -6.53
CA TYR A 16 10.30 -2.07 -7.82
C TYR A 16 10.37 -3.06 -8.97
N GLY A 17 11.38 -3.94 -8.98
CA GLY A 17 11.61 -4.86 -10.09
C GLY A 17 10.43 -5.77 -10.38
N TYR A 18 10.07 -6.64 -9.43
CA TYR A 18 9.00 -7.61 -9.62
C TYR A 18 7.64 -6.95 -9.88
N THR A 19 7.34 -5.85 -9.19
CA THR A 19 6.11 -5.08 -9.42
C THR A 19 6.01 -4.57 -10.85
N LEU A 20 7.07 -3.96 -11.38
CA LEU A 20 7.03 -3.41 -12.74
C LEU A 20 7.03 -4.50 -13.81
N GLU A 21 7.72 -5.61 -13.61
CA GLU A 21 7.64 -6.74 -14.54
C GLU A 21 6.23 -7.34 -14.57
N ALA A 22 5.60 -7.55 -13.41
CA ALA A 22 4.22 -8.00 -13.34
C ALA A 22 3.27 -7.02 -14.04
N ALA A 23 3.41 -5.72 -13.78
CA ALA A 23 2.61 -4.66 -14.40
C ALA A 23 2.77 -4.62 -15.92
N ARG A 24 4.00 -4.74 -16.45
CA ARG A 24 4.24 -4.74 -17.90
C ARG A 24 3.55 -5.91 -18.59
N VAL A 25 3.63 -7.11 -18.02
CA VAL A 25 3.01 -8.31 -18.59
C VAL A 25 1.49 -8.15 -18.69
N VAL A 26 0.85 -7.64 -17.64
CA VAL A 26 -0.62 -7.49 -17.63
C VAL A 26 -1.10 -6.30 -18.45
N ALA A 27 -0.36 -5.17 -18.46
CA ALA A 27 -0.71 -3.98 -19.22
C ALA A 27 -0.67 -4.24 -20.74
N ALA A 28 0.32 -5.00 -21.22
CA ALA A 28 0.45 -5.33 -22.64
C ALA A 28 -0.77 -6.09 -23.22
N SER A 29 -1.51 -6.79 -22.36
CA SER A 29 -2.64 -7.63 -22.78
C SER A 29 -4.00 -6.96 -22.58
N ASN A 30 -4.09 -5.88 -21.79
CA ASN A 30 -5.35 -5.24 -21.43
C ASN A 30 -5.18 -3.79 -20.94
N PRO A 31 -5.34 -2.77 -21.80
CA PRO A 31 -5.24 -1.35 -21.41
C PRO A 31 -6.37 -0.90 -20.48
N HIS A 32 -7.50 -1.64 -20.43
CA HIS A 32 -8.61 -1.36 -19.51
C HIS A 32 -8.42 -1.97 -18.12
N LEU A 33 -7.34 -2.73 -17.91
CA LEU A 33 -6.99 -3.32 -16.61
C LEU A 33 -6.84 -2.22 -15.55
N THR A 34 -7.41 -2.49 -14.37
CA THR A 34 -7.07 -1.75 -13.15
C THR A 34 -5.96 -2.46 -12.39
N PHE A 35 -4.83 -1.79 -12.24
CA PHE A 35 -3.69 -2.27 -11.45
C PHE A 35 -3.68 -1.54 -10.10
N VAL A 36 -3.82 -2.30 -9.01
CA VAL A 36 -3.81 -1.76 -7.65
C VAL A 36 -2.48 -2.11 -6.97
N TYR A 37 -1.71 -1.07 -6.64
CA TYR A 37 -0.44 -1.21 -5.93
C TYR A 37 -0.58 -0.77 -4.47
N VAL A 38 -0.24 -1.66 -3.53
CA VAL A 38 -0.27 -1.36 -2.10
C VAL A 38 1.10 -0.84 -1.66
N SER A 39 1.19 0.47 -1.46
CA SER A 39 2.39 1.15 -0.99
C SER A 39 2.38 1.32 0.54
N GLY A 40 2.34 2.54 1.05
CA GLY A 40 2.33 2.84 2.48
C GLY A 40 2.28 4.34 2.75
N GLU A 41 1.70 4.71 3.89
CA GLU A 41 1.78 6.08 4.38
C GLU A 41 3.24 6.51 4.53
N GLY A 42 3.57 7.72 4.08
CA GLY A 42 4.96 8.21 4.05
C GLY A 42 5.75 7.85 2.78
N THR A 43 5.14 7.21 1.78
CA THR A 43 5.75 7.08 0.44
C THR A 43 6.04 8.45 -0.18
N ASP A 44 7.24 8.58 -0.75
CA ASP A 44 7.76 9.84 -1.29
C ASP A 44 7.78 9.83 -2.82
N SER A 45 6.75 10.44 -3.43
CA SER A 45 6.65 10.60 -4.88
C SER A 45 7.71 11.51 -5.50
N THR A 46 8.42 12.32 -4.69
CA THR A 46 9.50 13.16 -5.21
C THR A 46 10.78 12.37 -5.47
N GLU A 47 10.89 11.17 -4.89
CA GLU A 47 12.06 10.30 -4.95
C GLU A 47 13.35 10.93 -4.39
N ARG A 48 13.26 12.09 -3.73
CA ARG A 48 14.41 12.87 -3.23
C ARG A 48 14.57 12.82 -1.71
N GLY A 49 13.62 12.21 -1.01
CA GLY A 49 13.61 12.09 0.44
C GLY A 49 14.77 11.27 1.01
N ARG A 50 14.98 11.40 2.31
CA ARG A 50 16.07 10.71 3.02
C ARG A 50 15.77 9.23 3.31
N VAL A 51 14.51 8.83 3.19
CA VAL A 51 14.03 7.49 3.56
C VAL A 51 14.04 6.58 2.33
N PHE A 52 14.97 5.62 2.30
CA PHE A 52 15.18 4.72 1.16
C PHE A 52 13.90 4.00 0.70
N TRP A 53 13.21 3.32 1.61
CA TRP A 53 12.00 2.55 1.25
C TRP A 53 10.89 3.46 0.69
N ALA A 54 10.78 4.69 1.21
CA ALA A 54 9.77 5.65 0.78
C ALA A 54 10.03 6.12 -0.66
N ARG A 55 11.30 6.32 -1.02
CA ARG A 55 11.72 6.63 -2.39
C ARG A 55 11.48 5.45 -3.34
N VAL A 56 11.85 4.23 -2.95
CA VAL A 56 11.66 3.04 -3.81
C VAL A 56 10.16 2.84 -4.10
N LYS A 57 9.30 2.94 -3.07
CA LYS A 57 7.85 2.87 -3.27
C LYS A 57 7.34 4.03 -4.13
N GLY A 58 7.86 5.26 -3.94
CA GLY A 58 7.46 6.42 -4.73
C GLY A 58 7.82 6.30 -6.20
N ARG A 59 9.04 5.84 -6.49
CA ARG A 59 9.49 5.51 -7.85
C ARG A 59 8.63 4.42 -8.48
N THR A 60 8.23 3.43 -7.70
CA THR A 60 7.32 2.37 -8.17
C THR A 60 5.94 2.94 -8.52
N GLU A 61 5.36 3.79 -7.66
CA GLU A 61 4.09 4.46 -7.94
C GLU A 61 4.16 5.31 -9.22
N ASN A 62 5.21 6.13 -9.35
CA ASN A 62 5.41 7.00 -10.51
C ASN A 62 5.54 6.18 -11.80
N ALA A 63 6.30 5.09 -11.77
CA ALA A 63 6.48 4.21 -12.92
C ALA A 63 5.17 3.51 -13.33
N LEU A 64 4.38 3.03 -12.35
CA LEU A 64 3.08 2.41 -12.63
C LEU A 64 2.07 3.41 -13.20
N MET A 65 2.06 4.65 -12.72
CA MET A 65 1.16 5.70 -13.22
C MET A 65 1.51 6.18 -14.63
N ALA A 66 2.74 5.96 -15.07
CA ALA A 66 3.21 6.28 -16.43
C ALA A 66 2.91 5.17 -17.45
N MET A 67 2.46 3.99 -17.02
CA MET A 67 2.07 2.90 -17.92
C MET A 67 0.69 3.14 -18.53
N ASP A 68 0.45 2.56 -19.71
CA ASP A 68 -0.83 2.62 -20.42
C ASP A 68 -1.86 1.64 -19.80
N MET A 69 -2.18 1.87 -18.53
CA MET A 69 -3.17 1.13 -17.76
C MET A 69 -3.73 1.99 -16.62
N ARG A 70 -4.82 1.54 -15.99
CA ARG A 70 -5.44 2.26 -14.88
C ARG A 70 -4.76 1.89 -13.57
N ALA A 71 -3.68 2.59 -13.22
CA ALA A 71 -2.95 2.36 -11.99
C ALA A 71 -3.52 3.16 -10.80
N TYR A 72 -3.68 2.48 -9.66
CA TYR A 72 -4.03 3.09 -8.37
C TYR A 72 -3.03 2.68 -7.29
N ALA A 73 -2.58 3.64 -6.49
CA ALA A 73 -1.67 3.43 -5.37
C ALA A 73 -2.40 3.62 -4.04
N PHE A 74 -2.32 2.63 -3.16
CA PHE A 74 -2.91 2.65 -1.84
C PHE A 74 -1.81 2.93 -0.81
N ARG A 75 -1.93 4.02 -0.06
CA ARG A 75 -1.03 4.42 1.02
C ARG A 75 -1.69 4.22 2.38
N PRO A 76 -1.80 2.98 2.87
CA PRO A 76 -2.33 2.73 4.19
C PRO A 76 -1.32 3.16 5.26
N GLY A 77 -1.82 3.77 6.33
CA GLY A 77 -1.07 4.06 7.55
C GLY A 77 -1.01 2.84 8.45
N TRP A 78 -1.89 2.78 9.45
CA TRP A 78 -2.02 1.61 10.31
C TRP A 78 -3.10 0.66 9.78
N ILE A 79 -2.73 -0.60 9.50
CA ILE A 79 -3.68 -1.65 9.11
C ILE A 79 -3.92 -2.57 10.30
N GLN A 80 -5.16 -2.64 10.78
CA GLN A 80 -5.54 -3.64 11.77
C GLN A 80 -5.89 -4.97 11.08
N PRO A 81 -5.21 -6.08 11.45
CA PRO A 81 -5.67 -7.40 11.08
C PRO A 81 -6.92 -7.74 11.90
N VAL A 82 -8.07 -7.93 11.25
CA VAL A 82 -9.36 -8.21 11.93
C VAL A 82 -9.69 -9.71 11.96
N HIS A 83 -9.11 -10.50 11.05
CA HIS A 83 -9.41 -11.92 10.88
C HIS A 83 -8.25 -12.86 11.24
N GLY A 84 -7.39 -12.47 12.19
CA GLY A 84 -6.28 -13.31 12.64
C GLY A 84 -5.10 -13.38 11.66
N GLU A 85 -5.02 -12.45 10.70
CA GLU A 85 -3.91 -12.36 9.75
C GLU A 85 -2.58 -12.09 10.49
N THR A 86 -1.64 -13.03 10.41
CA THR A 86 -0.33 -12.91 11.05
C THR A 86 0.71 -12.36 10.08
N SER A 87 1.35 -11.23 10.39
CA SER A 87 2.50 -10.75 9.62
C SER A 87 3.65 -11.78 9.65
N GLY A 88 4.29 -12.04 8.51
CA GLY A 88 5.42 -12.97 8.37
C GLY A 88 6.67 -12.57 9.16
N THR A 89 6.80 -11.29 9.54
CA THR A 89 7.94 -10.78 10.29
C THR A 89 7.71 -10.85 11.81
N ARG A 90 8.54 -11.61 12.52
CA ARG A 90 8.43 -11.87 13.98
C ARG A 90 8.37 -10.59 14.83
N TRP A 91 9.05 -9.53 14.40
CA TRP A 91 9.05 -8.22 15.08
C TRP A 91 7.73 -7.44 14.94
N TYR A 92 7.07 -7.50 13.77
CA TYR A 92 5.74 -6.90 13.58
C TYR A 92 4.72 -7.58 14.50
N ARG A 93 4.77 -8.92 14.63
CA ARG A 93 3.91 -9.64 15.57
C ARG A 93 4.12 -9.24 17.03
N LEU A 94 5.37 -9.04 17.45
CA LEU A 94 5.69 -8.61 18.81
C LEU A 94 5.21 -7.17 19.08
N PHE A 95 5.39 -6.29 18.10
CA PHE A 95 4.92 -4.91 18.17
C PHE A 95 3.39 -4.81 18.19
N TYR A 96 2.68 -5.53 17.30
CA TYR A 96 1.22 -5.62 17.31
C TYR A 96 0.70 -6.18 18.65
N ARG A 97 1.35 -7.21 19.22
CA ARG A 97 0.96 -7.79 20.51
C ARG A 97 1.14 -6.81 21.67
N LEU A 98 2.26 -6.06 21.70
CA LEU A 98 2.56 -5.08 22.74
C LEU A 98 1.73 -3.79 22.65
N THR A 99 1.24 -3.42 21.47
CA THR A 99 0.48 -2.19 21.24
C THR A 99 -1.03 -2.39 21.11
N SER A 100 -1.48 -3.65 21.03
CA SER A 100 -2.91 -4.02 20.89
C SER A 100 -3.83 -3.46 21.99
N TRP A 101 -3.33 -3.28 23.22
CA TRP A 101 -4.13 -2.71 24.33
C TRP A 101 -4.42 -1.21 24.16
N LEU A 102 -3.61 -0.49 23.39
CA LEU A 102 -3.79 0.94 23.10
C LEU A 102 -4.71 1.17 21.88
N TYR A 103 -5.08 0.10 21.19
CA TYR A 103 -5.86 0.10 19.96
C TYR A 103 -7.28 0.69 20.07
N PRO A 104 -8.07 0.44 21.14
CA PRO A 104 -9.41 1.04 21.28
C PRO A 104 -9.32 2.57 21.39
N LEU A 105 -8.23 3.08 21.98
CA LEU A 105 -7.97 4.50 22.15
C LEU A 105 -7.54 5.15 20.82
N LEU A 106 -6.62 4.51 20.08
CA LEU A 106 -6.22 4.95 18.73
C LEU A 106 -7.38 4.93 17.73
N ARG A 107 -8.24 3.92 17.75
CA ARG A 107 -9.46 3.86 16.92
C ARG A 107 -10.43 5.01 17.25
N ARG A 108 -10.47 5.45 18.51
CA ARG A 108 -11.38 6.52 18.98
C ARG A 108 -10.81 7.93 18.73
N VAL A 109 -9.49 8.08 18.81
CA VAL A 109 -8.78 9.38 18.70
C VAL A 109 -8.34 9.67 17.26
N ALA A 110 -7.99 8.64 16.48
CA ALA A 110 -7.44 8.78 15.13
C ALA A 110 -8.09 7.80 14.12
N PRO A 111 -9.44 7.72 14.01
CA PRO A 111 -10.12 6.80 13.08
C PRO A 111 -9.75 7.03 11.61
N ARG A 112 -9.23 8.22 11.26
CA ARG A 112 -8.75 8.56 9.92
C ARG A 112 -7.39 7.96 9.55
N TYR A 113 -6.64 7.45 10.52
CA TYR A 113 -5.28 6.91 10.34
C TYR A 113 -5.20 5.39 10.54
N VAL A 114 -6.34 4.76 10.84
CA VAL A 114 -6.45 3.34 11.12
C VAL A 114 -7.45 2.73 10.14
N THR A 115 -6.97 1.86 9.26
CA THR A 115 -7.81 1.05 8.36
C THR A 115 -7.76 -0.41 8.79
N SER A 116 -8.69 -1.23 8.29
CA SER A 116 -8.72 -2.68 8.53
C SER A 116 -8.37 -3.44 7.26
N THR A 117 -7.95 -4.70 7.38
CA THR A 117 -7.77 -5.55 6.19
C THR A 117 -9.07 -5.70 5.39
N GLU A 118 -10.22 -5.72 6.07
CA GLU A 118 -11.55 -5.74 5.44
C GLU A 118 -11.84 -4.46 4.63
N HIS A 119 -11.67 -3.27 5.22
CA HIS A 119 -11.90 -2.02 4.51
C HIS A 119 -10.92 -1.85 3.35
N LEU A 120 -9.65 -2.25 3.55
CA LEU A 120 -8.66 -2.23 2.49
C LEU A 120 -9.09 -3.13 1.32
N GLY A 121 -9.47 -4.38 1.59
CA GLY A 121 -9.93 -5.31 0.56
C GLY A 121 -11.18 -4.83 -0.18
N ARG A 122 -12.18 -4.33 0.55
CA ARG A 122 -13.40 -3.75 -0.05
C ARG A 122 -13.07 -2.53 -0.91
N ALA A 123 -12.17 -1.66 -0.44
CA ALA A 123 -11.74 -0.49 -1.19
C ALA A 123 -10.98 -0.88 -2.47
N MET A 124 -10.17 -1.94 -2.45
CA MET A 124 -9.50 -2.45 -3.65
C MET A 124 -10.51 -2.92 -4.70
N ILE A 125 -11.58 -3.62 -4.27
CA ILE A 125 -12.67 -4.04 -5.18
C ILE A 125 -13.44 -2.84 -5.71
N ALA A 126 -13.74 -1.86 -4.85
CA ALA A 126 -14.45 -0.65 -5.26
C ALA A 126 -13.66 0.16 -6.29
N VAL A 127 -12.34 0.30 -6.10
CA VAL A 127 -11.45 1.00 -7.03
C VAL A 127 -11.35 0.29 -8.37
N ALA A 128 -11.35 -1.05 -8.39
CA ALA A 128 -11.39 -1.82 -9.63
C ALA A 128 -12.64 -1.53 -10.49
N ARG A 129 -13.71 -0.99 -9.90
CA ARG A 129 -14.95 -0.62 -10.60
C ARG A 129 -14.99 0.85 -11.04
N LEU A 130 -13.99 1.65 -10.71
CA LEU A 130 -13.95 3.08 -11.05
C LEU A 130 -13.61 3.36 -12.51
N ASP A 131 -13.17 2.37 -13.28
CA ASP A 131 -12.89 2.52 -14.72
C ASP A 131 -11.83 3.61 -15.04
N GLY A 132 -10.92 3.91 -14.11
CA GLY A 132 -9.93 4.99 -14.25
C GLY A 132 -10.37 6.34 -13.69
N SER A 133 -11.60 6.44 -13.16
CA SER A 133 -12.10 7.63 -12.48
C SER A 133 -11.61 7.73 -11.02
N GLY A 134 -11.73 8.91 -10.43
CA GLY A 134 -11.40 9.16 -9.03
C GLY A 134 -9.89 9.36 -8.76
N PRO A 135 -9.49 9.42 -7.47
CA PRO A 135 -8.11 9.66 -7.10
C PRO A 135 -7.25 8.43 -7.37
N ARG A 136 -6.13 8.60 -8.08
CA ARG A 136 -5.15 7.53 -8.33
C ARG A 136 -4.29 7.19 -7.12
N ILE A 137 -4.19 8.09 -6.14
CA ILE A 137 -3.50 7.84 -4.86
C ILE A 137 -4.53 7.89 -3.75
N LEU A 138 -4.75 6.77 -3.07
CA LEU A 138 -5.69 6.63 -1.97
C LEU A 138 -4.94 6.61 -0.63
N ARG A 139 -5.21 7.61 0.22
CA ARG A 139 -4.74 7.65 1.60
C ARG A 139 -5.69 6.91 2.53
N THR A 140 -5.26 6.67 3.76
CA THR A 140 -5.99 5.88 4.76
C THR A 140 -7.47 6.27 4.93
N ASP A 141 -7.78 7.57 4.94
CA ASP A 141 -9.15 8.09 5.04
C ASP A 141 -10.00 7.72 3.81
N GLN A 142 -9.44 7.83 2.62
CA GLN A 142 -10.09 7.43 1.37
C GLN A 142 -10.27 5.92 1.32
N ILE A 143 -9.26 5.13 1.71
CA ILE A 143 -9.35 3.66 1.79
C ILE A 143 -10.53 3.27 2.69
N THR A 144 -10.62 3.84 3.89
CA THR A 144 -11.73 3.55 4.81
C THR A 144 -13.09 3.97 4.22
N ARG A 145 -13.16 5.10 3.49
CA ARG A 145 -14.40 5.54 2.84
C ARG A 145 -14.83 4.63 1.70
N PHE A 146 -13.90 4.16 0.87
CA PHE A 146 -14.19 3.23 -0.23
C PHE A 146 -14.50 1.81 0.27
N GLY A 147 -14.03 1.47 1.48
CA GLY A 147 -14.24 0.16 2.09
C GLY A 147 -15.47 0.04 2.99
N ALA A 148 -16.12 1.15 3.34
CA ALA A 148 -17.32 1.18 4.18
C ALA A 148 -18.55 0.69 3.40
#